data_AF-A0A1V6QZS7-F1
#
_entry.id   AF-A0A1V6QZS7-F1
#
_cell.length_a   1.000
_cell.length_b   1.000
_cell.length_c   1.000
_cell.angle_alpha   90.00
_cell.angle_beta   90.00
_cell.angle_gamma   90.00
#
_symmetry.space_group_name_H-M   'P 1'
#
loop_
_entity.id
_entity.type
_entity.pdbx_description
1 polymer ?
#
loop_
_entity_poly.entity_id
_entity_poly.type
_entity_poly.pdbx_seq_one_letter_code
_entity_poly.pdbx_strand_id
1 'polypeptide(L)'
;MDSNSPQIFIDRLITELAQTGHSKALKPLMLTLHCLFPNDFLPALDIIDRKLVRRIVRSDQSATSLEKPQEDIFIVISASAPPSLPSSSVSQEKGYEVRLRVWNCSCPTFTLSAYRDSQPPTNHPTNELNQLAYSFGGTLARGTARVSPPTCKHILACILYTRCPELFGVDGDGRFAVSKEELAGWCAGWGG
;
A
#
# COMPACT_ATOMS: atom_id res chain seq x y z
N MET A 1 6.74 -25.98 3.37
CA MET A 1 7.10 -24.79 2.56
C MET A 1 6.39 -25.00 1.26
N ASP A 2 5.16 -24.51 1.18
CA ASP A 2 4.27 -24.90 0.10
C ASP A 2 4.44 -23.88 -1.00
N SER A 3 5.25 -24.23 -2.00
CA SER A 3 5.51 -23.42 -3.20
C SER A 3 4.23 -23.07 -4.00
N ASN A 4 3.07 -23.54 -3.55
CA ASN A 4 1.74 -23.30 -4.11
C ASN A 4 0.89 -22.31 -3.28
N SER A 5 1.48 -21.59 -2.32
CA SER A 5 0.73 -20.57 -1.57
C SER A 5 0.24 -19.46 -2.52
N PRO A 6 -1.06 -19.09 -2.48
CA PRO A 6 -1.63 -18.08 -3.37
C PRO A 6 -0.93 -16.72 -3.25
N GLN A 7 -0.34 -16.42 -2.09
CA GLN A 7 0.45 -15.21 -1.84
C GLN A 7 1.69 -15.14 -2.73
N ILE A 8 2.40 -16.26 -2.88
CA ILE A 8 3.62 -16.35 -3.68
C ILE A 8 3.30 -16.13 -5.15
N PHE A 9 2.17 -16.68 -5.61
CA PHE A 9 1.70 -16.47 -6.97
C PHE A 9 1.39 -14.98 -7.24
N ILE A 10 0.68 -14.31 -6.34
CA ILE A 10 0.37 -12.88 -6.46
C ILE A 10 1.66 -12.04 -6.42
N ASP A 11 2.59 -12.36 -5.53
CA ASP A 11 3.88 -11.65 -5.46
C ASP A 11 4.70 -11.79 -6.74
N ARG A 12 4.69 -12.98 -7.35
CA ARG A 12 5.34 -13.21 -8.64
C ARG A 12 4.65 -12.43 -9.75
N LEU A 13 3.32 -12.43 -9.79
CA LEU A 13 2.52 -11.69 -10.77
C LEU A 13 2.81 -10.18 -10.74
N ILE A 14 2.89 -9.59 -9.54
CA ILE A 14 3.22 -8.17 -9.36
C ILE A 14 4.69 -7.89 -9.73
N THR A 15 5.60 -8.82 -9.43
CA THR A 15 7.01 -8.71 -9.85
C THR A 15 7.16 -8.75 -11.36
N GLU A 16 6.46 -9.68 -12.02
CA GLU A 16 6.44 -9.78 -13.49
C GLU A 16 5.88 -8.49 -14.10
N LEU A 17 4.78 -7.95 -13.55
CA LEU A 17 4.21 -6.68 -13.99
C LEU A 17 5.23 -5.54 -13.93
N ALA A 18 5.98 -5.43 -12.83
CA ALA A 18 7.03 -4.43 -12.66
C ALA A 18 8.15 -4.55 -13.70
N GLN A 19 8.53 -5.77 -14.09
CA GLN A 19 9.60 -6.03 -15.05
C GLN A 19 9.14 -5.87 -16.50
N THR A 20 7.87 -6.15 -16.79
CA THR A 20 7.37 -6.22 -18.17
C THR A 20 7.26 -4.89 -18.90
N GLY A 21 7.25 -3.73 -18.24
CA GLY A 21 7.04 -2.43 -18.90
C GLY A 21 5.83 -2.43 -19.87
N HIS A 22 5.84 -1.54 -20.87
CA HIS A 22 4.79 -1.47 -21.92
C HIS A 22 4.82 -2.65 -22.93
N SER A 23 5.24 -3.86 -22.51
CA SER A 23 5.37 -5.03 -23.40
C SER A 23 4.04 -5.72 -23.71
N LYS A 24 4.07 -6.66 -24.66
CA LYS A 24 2.91 -7.48 -25.08
C LYS A 24 2.28 -8.30 -23.94
N ALA A 25 3.03 -8.56 -22.86
CA ALA A 25 2.57 -9.34 -21.71
C ALA A 25 1.75 -8.52 -20.68
N LEU A 26 1.73 -7.19 -20.79
CA LEU A 26 1.04 -6.32 -19.85
C LEU A 26 -0.48 -6.60 -19.79
N LYS A 27 -1.14 -6.74 -20.94
CA LYS A 27 -2.59 -6.95 -21.00
C LYS A 27 -3.04 -8.25 -20.29
N PRO A 28 -2.41 -9.42 -20.55
CA PRO A 28 -2.70 -10.64 -19.79
C PRO A 28 -2.48 -10.50 -18.27
N LEU A 29 -1.42 -9.82 -17.84
CA LEU A 29 -1.12 -9.62 -16.41
C LEU A 29 -2.18 -8.72 -15.73
N MET A 30 -2.56 -7.62 -16.39
CA MET A 30 -3.62 -6.71 -15.93
C MET A 30 -4.97 -7.44 -15.84
N LEU A 31 -5.30 -8.28 -16.83
CA LEU A 31 -6.53 -9.08 -16.81
C LEU A 31 -6.51 -10.09 -15.65
N THR A 32 -5.37 -10.74 -15.42
CA THR A 32 -5.21 -11.70 -14.31
C THR A 32 -5.41 -11.01 -12.97
N LEU A 33 -4.79 -9.85 -12.76
CA LEU A 33 -4.99 -9.05 -11.54
C LEU A 33 -6.45 -8.60 -11.37
N HIS A 34 -7.12 -8.23 -12.47
CA HIS A 34 -8.54 -7.89 -12.43
C HIS A 34 -9.41 -9.07 -12.00
N CYS A 35 -9.13 -10.29 -12.51
CA CYS A 35 -9.84 -11.50 -12.10
C CYS A 35 -9.60 -11.85 -10.62
N LEU A 36 -8.40 -11.60 -10.10
CA LEU A 36 -8.06 -11.85 -8.68
C LEU A 36 -8.66 -10.81 -7.73
N PHE A 37 -8.76 -9.55 -8.16
CA PHE A 37 -9.23 -8.42 -7.36
C PHE A 37 -10.31 -7.61 -8.09
N PRO A 38 -11.48 -8.21 -8.38
CA PRO A 38 -12.48 -7.63 -9.28
C PRO A 38 -13.03 -6.28 -8.80
N ASN A 39 -13.13 -6.09 -7.48
CA ASN A 39 -13.68 -4.88 -6.88
C ASN A 39 -12.63 -3.82 -6.52
N ASP A 40 -11.36 -4.19 -6.48
CA ASP A 40 -10.28 -3.34 -5.95
C ASP A 40 -9.30 -2.89 -7.03
N PHE A 41 -9.09 -3.68 -8.09
CA PHE A 41 -8.03 -3.43 -9.07
C PHE A 41 -8.26 -2.16 -9.90
N LEU A 42 -9.39 -2.03 -10.59
CA LEU A 42 -9.66 -0.85 -11.40
C LEU A 42 -9.72 0.43 -10.54
N PRO A 43 -10.37 0.44 -9.36
CA PRO A 43 -10.29 1.59 -8.46
C PRO A 43 -8.87 1.89 -7.95
N ALA A 44 -8.01 0.89 -7.78
CA ALA A 44 -6.61 1.11 -7.44
C ALA A 44 -5.85 1.78 -8.58
N LEU A 45 -6.12 1.41 -9.83
CA LEU A 45 -5.55 2.08 -11.00
C LEU A 45 -6.02 3.53 -11.11
N ASP A 46 -7.30 3.83 -10.86
CA ASP A 46 -7.83 5.21 -10.85
C ASP A 46 -7.13 6.08 -9.78
N ILE A 47 -6.89 5.52 -8.58
CA ILE A 47 -6.12 6.19 -7.52
C ILE A 47 -4.71 6.55 -7.99
N ILE A 48 -4.04 5.64 -8.70
CA ILE A 48 -2.67 5.85 -9.19
C ILE A 48 -2.65 6.86 -10.34
N ASP A 49 -3.56 6.73 -11.30
CA ASP A 49 -3.67 7.60 -12.48
C ASP A 49 -3.92 9.06 -12.08
N ARG A 50 -4.77 9.28 -11.07
CA ARG A 50 -5.03 10.59 -10.47
C ARG A 50 -3.93 11.07 -9.51
N LYS A 51 -2.83 10.33 -9.34
CA LYS A 51 -1.71 10.63 -8.45
C LYS A 51 -2.13 10.88 -6.99
N LEU A 52 -3.08 10.09 -6.48
CA LEU A 52 -3.64 10.26 -5.13
C LEU A 52 -2.85 9.51 -4.04
N VAL A 53 -1.73 8.87 -4.39
CA VAL A 53 -0.84 8.17 -3.45
C VAL A 53 0.34 9.06 -3.12
N ARG A 54 0.55 9.34 -1.83
CA ARG A 54 1.73 10.06 -1.31
C ARG A 54 2.52 9.16 -0.38
N ARG A 55 3.84 9.04 -0.57
CA ARG A 55 4.72 8.34 0.38
C ARG A 55 5.30 9.37 1.36
N ILE A 56 5.09 9.16 2.66
CA ILE A 56 5.68 10.02 3.69
C ILE A 56 7.11 9.55 3.99
N VAL A 57 8.05 10.48 4.00
CA VAL A 57 9.42 10.26 4.47
C VAL A 57 9.72 11.28 5.56
N ARG A 58 10.36 10.85 6.65
CA ARG A 58 10.77 11.79 7.70
C ARG A 58 12.00 12.58 7.25
N SER A 59 11.96 13.90 7.39
CA SER A 59 13.06 14.79 6.96
C SER A 59 14.32 14.70 7.83
N ASP A 60 14.27 14.07 9.01
CA ASP A 60 15.36 14.04 9.99
C ASP A 60 16.41 12.94 9.74
N GLN A 61 16.30 12.20 8.64
CA GLN A 61 17.27 11.16 8.28
C GLN A 61 18.42 11.72 7.45
N SER A 62 19.28 12.50 8.11
CA SER A 62 20.64 12.73 7.65
C SER A 62 21.44 11.42 7.74
N ALA A 63 21.57 10.72 6.61
CA ALA A 63 22.69 9.90 6.14
C ALA A 63 23.46 8.95 7.10
N THR A 64 22.97 8.61 8.29
CA THR A 64 23.71 7.76 9.23
C THR A 64 22.78 6.96 10.14
N SER A 65 22.32 5.80 9.68
CA SER A 65 21.97 4.66 10.53
C SER A 65 21.77 3.41 9.66
N LEU A 66 22.69 2.45 9.82
CA LEU A 66 22.55 1.10 9.32
C LEU A 66 21.25 0.45 9.84
N GLU A 67 20.57 -0.29 8.95
CA GLU A 67 19.83 -1.52 9.29
C GLU A 67 18.56 -1.44 10.15
N LYS A 68 17.58 -0.63 9.76
CA LYS A 68 16.17 -1.01 9.96
C LYS A 68 15.37 -0.84 8.68
N PRO A 69 14.56 -1.83 8.26
CA PRO A 69 13.59 -1.63 7.17
C PRO A 69 12.61 -0.58 7.65
N GLN A 70 12.81 0.66 7.22
CA GLN A 70 11.99 1.80 7.60
C GLN A 70 10.53 1.50 7.22
N GLU A 71 9.61 1.71 8.15
CA GLU A 71 8.18 1.54 7.88
C GLU A 71 7.72 2.70 6.99
N ASP A 72 7.60 2.46 5.69
CA ASP A 72 7.03 3.46 4.79
C ASP A 72 5.53 3.60 5.06
N ILE A 73 5.11 4.84 5.34
CA ILE A 73 3.71 5.22 5.53
C ILE A 73 3.24 5.89 4.24
N PHE A 74 2.09 5.47 3.74
CA PHE A 74 1.45 6.05 2.56
C PHE A 74 0.14 6.72 2.97
N ILE A 75 -0.16 7.88 2.38
CA ILE A 75 -1.45 8.54 2.48
C ILE A 75 -2.12 8.48 1.11
N VAL A 76 -3.32 7.92 1.06
CA VAL A 76 -4.12 7.84 -0.16
C VAL A 76 -5.32 8.76 -0.05
N ILE A 77 -5.40 9.78 -0.90
CA ILE A 77 -6.47 10.78 -0.85
C ILE A 77 -7.74 10.24 -1.49
N SER A 78 -8.88 10.47 -0.83
CA SER A 78 -10.20 10.11 -1.37
C SER A 78 -10.54 11.00 -2.56
N ALA A 79 -10.73 10.42 -3.75
CA ALA A 79 -11.13 11.13 -4.97
C ALA A 79 -12.49 11.86 -4.89
N SER A 80 -13.24 11.66 -3.80
CA SER A 80 -14.52 12.31 -3.51
C SER A 80 -14.37 13.65 -2.75
N ALA A 81 -13.15 14.12 -2.51
CA ALA A 81 -12.93 15.46 -1.97
C ALA A 81 -13.10 16.52 -3.08
N PRO A 82 -13.97 17.54 -2.91
CA PRO A 82 -14.13 18.60 -3.90
C PRO A 82 -12.85 19.46 -4.01
N PRO A 83 -12.53 20.02 -5.20
CA PRO A 83 -11.41 20.96 -5.35
C PRO A 83 -11.69 22.23 -4.53
N SER A 84 -10.75 22.63 -3.67
CA SER A 84 -10.90 23.74 -2.74
C SER A 84 -10.82 25.11 -3.43
N LEU A 85 -11.80 25.98 -3.14
CA LEU A 85 -11.73 27.42 -3.39
C LEU A 85 -10.73 28.08 -2.41
N PRO A 86 -10.05 29.17 -2.79
CA PRO A 86 -9.10 29.86 -1.93
C PRO A 86 -9.85 30.75 -0.92
N SER A 87 -10.40 30.15 0.13
CA SER A 87 -10.86 30.89 1.31
C SER A 87 -10.70 30.03 2.56
N SER A 88 -9.83 30.49 3.46
CA SER A 88 -9.69 30.18 4.88
C SER A 88 -10.80 29.28 5.50
N SER A 89 -10.65 27.97 5.34
CA SER A 89 -11.07 26.90 6.25
C SER A 89 -10.56 25.60 5.65
N VAL A 90 -9.47 25.06 6.20
CA VAL A 90 -8.81 23.88 5.67
C VAL A 90 -9.79 22.71 5.65
N SER A 91 -10.22 22.38 4.44
CA SER A 91 -11.17 21.30 4.18
C SER A 91 -10.43 19.98 4.37
N GLN A 92 -10.90 19.17 5.32
CA GLN A 92 -10.37 17.85 5.65
C GLN A 92 -10.30 16.98 4.39
N GLU A 93 -9.15 16.97 3.70
CA GLU A 93 -8.85 15.92 2.74
C GLU A 93 -8.77 14.60 3.52
N LYS A 94 -9.85 13.83 3.53
CA LYS A 94 -9.91 12.54 4.23
C LYS A 94 -9.03 11.53 3.49
N GLY A 95 -7.75 11.54 3.82
CA GLY A 95 -6.76 10.57 3.37
C GLY A 95 -6.82 9.29 4.20
N TYR A 96 -6.51 8.16 3.56
CA TYR A 96 -6.34 6.88 4.23
C TYR A 96 -4.86 6.59 4.42
N GLU A 97 -4.46 6.38 5.66
CA GLU A 97 -3.15 5.81 5.98
C GLU A 97 -3.09 4.34 5.55
N VAL A 98 -2.00 3.98 4.86
CA VAL A 98 -1.66 2.63 4.42
C VAL A 98 -0.25 2.31 4.86
N ARG A 99 -0.07 1.15 5.51
CA ARG A 99 1.22 0.60 5.91
C ARG A 99 1.40 -0.78 5.31
N LEU A 100 2.23 -0.90 4.29
CA LEU A 100 2.39 -2.15 3.55
C LEU A 100 3.12 -3.24 4.35
N ARG A 101 4.08 -2.87 5.21
CA ARG A 101 4.86 -3.83 6.01
C ARG A 101 3.98 -4.58 7.04
N VAL A 102 3.15 -3.86 7.77
CA VAL A 102 2.16 -4.45 8.71
C VAL A 102 0.82 -4.76 8.02
N TRP A 103 0.76 -4.59 6.70
CA TRP A 103 -0.40 -4.82 5.86
C TRP A 103 -1.68 -4.23 6.44
N ASN A 104 -1.70 -2.91 6.63
CA ASN A 104 -2.81 -2.20 7.24
C ASN A 104 -3.28 -1.05 6.37
N CYS A 105 -4.59 -0.83 6.33
CA CYS A 105 -5.19 0.39 5.79
C CYS A 105 -6.29 0.88 6.73
N SER A 106 -6.32 2.19 6.98
CA SER A 106 -7.34 2.85 7.81
C SER A 106 -8.73 2.98 7.14
N CYS A 107 -8.90 2.50 5.90
CA CYS A 107 -10.17 2.61 5.20
C CYS A 107 -11.22 1.62 5.75
N PRO A 108 -12.52 2.00 5.77
CA PRO A 108 -13.58 1.15 6.30
C PRO A 108 -13.65 -0.24 5.65
N THR A 109 -13.43 -0.33 4.34
CA THR A 109 -13.42 -1.62 3.62
C THR A 109 -12.36 -2.56 4.16
N PHE A 110 -11.15 -2.05 4.42
CA PHE A 110 -10.07 -2.86 4.97
C PHE A 110 -10.39 -3.29 6.39
N THR A 111 -10.84 -2.38 7.26
CA THR A 111 -11.25 -2.70 8.64
C THR A 111 -12.30 -3.80 8.65
N LEU A 112 -13.38 -3.67 7.87
CA LEU A 112 -14.43 -4.68 7.79
C LEU A 112 -13.87 -6.04 7.35
N SER A 113 -13.06 -6.07 6.29
CA SER A 113 -12.43 -7.31 5.82
C SER A 113 -11.50 -7.92 6.88
N ALA A 114 -10.63 -7.12 7.50
CA ALA A 114 -9.63 -7.55 8.48
C ALA A 114 -10.22 -8.12 9.79
N TYR A 115 -11.46 -7.79 10.13
CA TYR A 115 -12.14 -8.31 11.33
C TYR A 115 -13.25 -9.33 11.05
N ARG A 116 -13.71 -9.49 9.80
CA ARG A 116 -14.81 -10.43 9.47
C ARG A 116 -14.43 -11.92 9.57
N ASP A 117 -13.20 -12.28 9.20
CA ASP A 117 -12.72 -13.67 9.17
C ASP A 117 -11.59 -13.94 10.18
N SER A 118 -11.59 -13.24 11.33
CA SER A 118 -10.63 -13.54 12.40
C SER A 118 -10.96 -14.89 13.05
N GLN A 119 -10.27 -15.94 12.61
CA GLN A 119 -10.15 -17.19 13.37
C GLN A 119 -9.05 -17.06 14.44
N PRO A 120 -9.13 -17.84 15.53
CA PRO A 120 -8.12 -17.82 16.59
C PRO A 120 -6.72 -18.13 16.05
N PRO A 121 -5.67 -17.52 16.62
CA PRO A 121 -4.30 -17.65 16.13
C PRO A 121 -3.83 -19.10 16.23
N THR A 122 -3.37 -19.67 15.10
CA THR A 122 -2.65 -20.94 15.06
C THR A 122 -1.15 -20.65 15.13
N ASN A 123 -0.46 -21.17 16.15
CA ASN A 123 0.97 -20.96 16.39
C ASN A 123 1.81 -21.62 15.27
N HIS A 124 2.18 -20.87 14.23
CA HIS A 124 3.14 -21.31 13.23
C HIS A 124 4.48 -20.59 13.42
N PRO A 125 5.62 -21.30 13.39
CA PRO A 125 6.93 -20.67 13.57
C PRO A 125 7.25 -19.72 12.41
N THR A 126 7.63 -18.50 12.78
CA THR A 126 8.08 -17.42 11.90
C THR A 126 9.49 -17.72 11.38
N ASN A 127 9.64 -18.01 10.10
CA ASN A 127 10.97 -18.13 9.47
C ASN A 127 11.37 -16.78 8.85
N GLU A 128 12.39 -16.11 9.38
CA GLU A 128 12.82 -14.74 9.02
C GLU A 128 13.73 -14.64 7.79
N LEU A 129 13.55 -15.50 6.78
CA LEU A 129 14.37 -15.43 5.58
C LEU A 129 13.58 -14.99 4.36
N ASN A 130 14.09 -13.94 3.71
CA ASN A 130 13.64 -13.31 2.46
C ASN A 130 12.47 -12.31 2.57
N GLN A 131 12.73 -11.13 3.16
CA GLN A 131 11.81 -10.00 3.07
C GLN A 131 12.08 -9.22 1.78
N LEU A 132 11.31 -9.54 0.73
CA LEU A 132 11.07 -8.55 -0.31
C LEU A 132 10.46 -7.31 0.38
N ALA A 133 11.02 -6.13 0.14
CA ALA A 133 10.38 -4.89 0.57
C ALA A 133 8.99 -4.84 -0.09
N TYR A 134 7.93 -4.93 0.70
CA TYR A 134 6.52 -4.94 0.25
C TYR A 134 6.03 -6.25 -0.42
N SER A 135 6.29 -7.40 0.23
CA SER A 135 5.60 -8.65 -0.12
C SER A 135 4.09 -8.54 0.11
N PHE A 136 3.31 -9.19 -0.76
CA PHE A 136 1.86 -9.24 -0.65
C PHE A 136 1.45 -9.94 0.67
N GLY A 137 0.57 -9.29 1.44
CA GLY A 137 0.19 -9.69 2.79
C GLY A 137 1.14 -9.24 3.92
N GLY A 138 2.28 -8.61 3.58
CA GLY A 138 3.24 -8.08 4.55
C GLY A 138 3.62 -9.09 5.64
N THR A 139 3.68 -8.60 6.88
CA THR A 139 3.89 -9.45 8.07
C THR A 139 2.61 -10.15 8.55
N LEU A 140 1.41 -9.71 8.16
CA LEU A 140 0.14 -10.37 8.52
C LEU A 140 -0.02 -11.75 7.87
N ALA A 141 0.56 -11.94 6.68
CA ALA A 141 0.62 -13.24 6.01
C ALA A 141 1.40 -14.31 6.79
N ARG A 142 2.14 -13.93 7.85
CA ARG A 142 3.04 -14.82 8.58
C ARG A 142 2.45 -15.46 9.85
N GLY A 143 1.22 -15.12 10.25
CA GLY A 143 0.68 -15.60 11.53
C GLY A 143 -0.83 -15.59 11.72
N THR A 144 -1.61 -15.27 10.68
CA THR A 144 -3.08 -15.33 10.75
C THR A 144 -3.57 -16.57 10.00
N ALA A 145 -4.54 -17.30 10.56
CA ALA A 145 -5.17 -18.48 9.92
C ALA A 145 -6.02 -18.14 8.68
N ARG A 146 -5.81 -16.95 8.09
CA ARG A 146 -6.55 -16.48 6.92
C ARG A 146 -5.97 -17.12 5.66
N VAL A 147 -6.86 -17.64 4.81
CA VAL A 147 -6.51 -18.20 3.49
C VAL A 147 -5.87 -17.14 2.58
N SER A 148 -6.25 -15.87 2.75
CA SER A 148 -5.70 -14.71 2.05
C SER A 148 -5.72 -13.45 2.93
N PRO A 149 -4.80 -12.50 2.73
CA PRO A 149 -4.73 -11.30 3.54
C PRO A 149 -5.85 -10.33 3.10
N PRO A 150 -6.45 -9.55 4.00
CA PRO A 150 -7.50 -8.60 3.62
C PRO A 150 -6.93 -7.57 2.63
N THR A 151 -7.62 -7.34 1.52
CA THR A 151 -7.24 -6.34 0.51
C THR A 151 -8.25 -5.21 0.44
N CYS A 152 -7.78 -4.07 -0.06
CA CYS A 152 -8.63 -2.98 -0.53
C CYS A 152 -7.90 -2.26 -1.68
N LYS A 153 -8.64 -1.44 -2.44
CA LYS A 153 -8.07 -0.60 -3.49
C LYS A 153 -6.86 0.25 -3.05
N HIS A 154 -6.81 0.72 -1.80
CA HIS A 154 -5.68 1.54 -1.32
C HIS A 154 -4.42 0.70 -1.09
N ILE A 155 -4.55 -0.50 -0.54
CA ILE A 155 -3.43 -1.45 -0.39
C ILE A 155 -2.89 -1.81 -1.78
N LEU A 156 -3.79 -2.16 -2.71
CA LEU A 156 -3.40 -2.53 -4.07
C LEU A 156 -2.77 -1.35 -4.81
N ALA A 157 -3.29 -0.14 -4.64
CA ALA A 157 -2.70 1.07 -5.21
C ALA A 157 -1.29 1.31 -4.67
N CYS A 158 -1.07 1.24 -3.35
CA CYS A 158 0.24 1.45 -2.75
C CYS A 158 1.27 0.38 -3.17
N ILE A 159 0.86 -0.88 -3.36
CA ILE A 159 1.75 -1.94 -3.84
C ILE A 159 2.16 -1.72 -5.29
N LEU A 160 1.18 -1.43 -6.16
CA LEU A 160 1.46 -1.14 -7.56
C LEU A 160 2.32 0.12 -7.71
N TYR A 161 2.02 1.16 -6.93
CA TYR A 161 2.81 2.39 -6.84
C TYR A 161 4.25 2.13 -6.38
N THR A 162 4.46 1.24 -5.41
CA THR A 162 5.80 0.94 -4.89
C THR A 162 6.61 0.02 -5.78
N ARG A 163 5.97 -0.96 -6.42
CA ARG A 163 6.65 -2.03 -7.16
C ARG A 163 6.70 -1.80 -8.66
N CYS A 164 5.80 -0.99 -9.23
CA CYS A 164 5.72 -0.74 -10.66
C CYS A 164 5.85 0.77 -11.01
N PRO A 165 6.88 1.49 -10.53
CA PRO A 165 6.97 2.95 -10.69
C PRO A 165 7.01 3.40 -12.17
N GLU A 166 7.76 2.67 -13.01
CA GLU A 166 7.92 2.94 -14.45
C GLU A 166 6.62 2.80 -15.25
N LEU A 167 5.69 1.96 -14.79
CA LEU A 167 4.43 1.71 -15.49
C LEU A 167 3.44 2.87 -15.32
N PHE A 168 3.55 3.58 -14.21
CA PHE A 168 2.57 4.58 -13.80
C PHE A 168 3.12 6.01 -13.80
N GLY A 169 4.28 6.22 -14.42
CA GLY A 169 4.89 7.55 -14.55
C GLY A 169 5.09 8.24 -13.20
N VAL A 170 5.43 7.45 -12.17
CA VAL A 170 5.72 7.98 -10.85
C VAL A 170 7.06 8.67 -10.91
N ASP A 171 7.06 9.99 -11.15
CA ASP A 171 8.25 10.81 -10.90
C ASP A 171 8.72 10.53 -9.47
N GLY A 172 10.02 10.33 -9.29
CA GLY A 172 10.65 9.99 -8.00
C GLY A 172 10.40 11.00 -6.85
N ASP A 173 9.62 12.05 -7.13
CA ASP A 173 9.22 13.17 -6.29
C ASP A 173 7.91 12.94 -5.51
N GLY A 174 7.24 11.80 -5.65
CA GLY A 174 6.06 11.45 -4.83
C GLY A 174 6.33 11.20 -3.33
N ARG A 175 7.54 11.55 -2.87
CA ARG A 175 7.98 11.48 -1.47
C ARG A 175 7.74 12.83 -0.82
N PHE A 176 6.75 12.89 0.05
CA PHE A 176 6.48 14.06 0.86
C PHE A 176 7.34 14.00 2.13
N ALA A 177 8.33 14.89 2.22
CA ALA A 177 9.17 15.02 3.41
C ALA A 177 8.40 15.78 4.49
N VAL A 178 8.15 15.13 5.63
CA VAL A 178 7.39 15.72 6.75
C VAL A 178 8.36 16.01 7.90
N SER A 179 8.24 17.20 8.51
CA SER A 179 9.00 17.54 9.72
C SER A 179 8.47 16.78 10.94
N LYS A 180 9.24 16.72 12.04
CA LYS A 180 8.74 16.08 13.27
C LYS A 180 7.50 16.78 13.81
N GLU A 181 7.49 18.10 13.68
CA GLU A 181 6.45 18.98 14.18
C GLU A 181 5.16 18.84 13.38
N GLU A 182 5.27 18.72 12.05
CA GLU A 182 4.12 18.49 11.18
C GLU A 182 3.53 17.09 11.39
N LEU A 183 4.37 16.06 11.51
CA LEU A 183 3.93 14.71 11.85
C LEU A 183 3.27 14.66 13.23
N ALA A 184 3.84 15.35 14.22
CA ALA A 184 3.25 15.48 15.55
C ALA A 184 1.91 16.23 15.50
N GLY A 185 1.78 17.25 14.64
CA GLY A 185 0.53 17.94 14.37
C GLY A 185 -0.55 17.00 13.82
N TRP A 186 -0.20 16.12 12.89
CA TRP A 186 -1.14 15.11 12.37
C TRP A 186 -1.56 14.11 13.44
N CYS A 187 -0.62 13.63 14.26
CA CYS A 187 -0.92 12.73 15.37
C CYS A 187 -1.70 13.39 16.51
N ALA A 188 -1.52 14.69 16.73
CA ALA A 188 -2.23 15.49 17.72
C ALA A 188 -3.63 15.95 17.24
N GLY A 189 -3.98 15.68 15.98
CA GLY A 189 -5.25 16.10 15.37
C GLY A 189 -5.29 17.56 14.93
N TRP A 190 -4.14 18.21 14.79
CA TRP A 190 -3.97 19.63 14.44
C TRP A 190 -3.48 19.85 12.99
N GLY A 191 -3.35 18.77 12.20
CA GLY A 191 -3.05 18.80 10.77
C GLY A 191 -4.23 19.17 9.87
N GLY A 192 -5.01 20.18 10.27
CA GLY A 192 -6.06 20.80 9.46
C GLY A 192 -5.45 21.98 8.71
#